data_AF-W8KGB0-F1
#
_entry.id   AF-W8KGB0-F1
#
_cell.length_a   1.000
_cell.length_b   1.000
_cell.length_c   1.000
_cell.angle_alpha   90.00
_cell.angle_beta   90.00
_cell.angle_gamma   90.00
#
_symmetry.space_group_name_H-M   'P 1'
#
loop_
_entity.id
_entity.type
_entity.pdbx_description
1 polymer ?
#
loop_
_entity_poly.entity_id
_entity_poly.type
_entity_poly.pdbx_seq_one_letter_code
_entity_poly.pdbx_strand_id
1 'polypeptide(L)'
;MQRLNTALAWFAGLLLATLLGSIIQTQFNLAMIQGLGAPVDALMRLESTAHDLLNFAPTYGVLVAAAFLIALPVSGLIARWWPEARIALHTLAGAAGISVALVVMNQLLPATLIGASRFSTGILALALAGALGGLLFAWLSPRPE
;
A
#
# COMPACT_ATOMS: atom_id res chain seq x y z
N MET A 1 -17.17 -2.14 -21.39
CA MET A 1 -17.15 -3.03 -20.21
C MET A 1 -15.73 -3.27 -19.68
N GLN A 2 -14.75 -3.64 -20.52
CA GLN A 2 -13.37 -3.92 -20.08
C GLN A 2 -12.68 -2.76 -19.31
N ARG A 3 -12.89 -1.50 -19.73
CA ARG A 3 -12.38 -0.32 -19.00
C ARG A 3 -12.97 -0.17 -17.60
N LEU A 4 -14.28 -0.43 -17.46
CA LEU A 4 -14.97 -0.39 -16.16
C LEU A 4 -14.42 -1.47 -15.21
N ASN A 5 -14.23 -2.69 -15.73
CA ASN A 5 -13.67 -3.80 -14.93
C ASN A 5 -12.24 -3.51 -14.47
N THR A 6 -11.43 -2.88 -15.32
CA THR A 6 -10.07 -2.47 -14.97
C THR A 6 -10.07 -1.38 -13.89
N ALA A 7 -10.97 -0.39 -14.00
CA ALA A 7 -11.12 0.64 -12.98
C ALA A 7 -11.56 0.04 -11.64
N LEU A 8 -12.55 -0.87 -11.64
CA LEU A 8 -13.00 -1.56 -10.43
C LEU A 8 -11.88 -2.40 -9.80
N ALA A 9 -11.11 -3.14 -10.60
CA ALA A 9 -9.94 -3.87 -10.12
C ALA A 9 -8.89 -2.94 -9.51
N TRP A 10 -8.68 -1.76 -10.12
CA TRP A 10 -7.74 -0.76 -9.62
C TRP A 10 -8.20 -0.20 -8.28
N PHE A 11 -9.48 0.16 -8.16
CA PHE A 11 -10.07 0.62 -6.89
C PHE A 11 -10.03 -0.45 -5.80
N ALA A 12 -10.27 -1.72 -6.14
CA ALA A 12 -10.18 -2.83 -5.20
C ALA A 12 -8.75 -3.01 -4.67
N GLY A 13 -7.75 -2.99 -5.56
CA GLY A 13 -6.33 -3.04 -5.18
C GLY A 13 -5.90 -1.85 -4.34
N LEU A 14 -6.30 -0.63 -4.73
CA LEU A 14 -6.07 0.60 -3.97
C LEU A 14 -6.64 0.49 -2.56
N LEU A 15 -7.92 0.08 -2.44
CA LEU A 15 -8.60 -0.02 -1.16
C LEU A 15 -7.90 -1.04 -0.26
N LEU A 16 -7.57 -2.22 -0.78
CA LEU A 16 -6.86 -3.25 -0.01
C LEU A 16 -5.51 -2.75 0.51
N ALA A 17 -4.67 -2.18 -0.37
CA ALA A 17 -3.35 -1.68 0.03
C ALA A 17 -3.45 -0.53 1.04
N THR A 18 -4.46 0.34 0.89
CA THR A 18 -4.71 1.46 1.79
C THR A 18 -5.10 0.98 3.19
N LEU A 19 -6.05 0.06 3.28
CA LEU A 19 -6.52 -0.48 4.57
C LEU A 19 -5.41 -1.24 5.27
N LEU A 20 -4.71 -2.14 4.56
CA LEU A 20 -3.61 -2.90 5.14
C LEU A 20 -2.46 -1.98 5.57
N GLY A 21 -2.08 -1.02 4.75
CA GLY A 21 -1.02 -0.08 5.09
C GLY A 21 -1.38 0.81 6.28
N SER A 22 -2.64 1.24 6.40
CA SER A 22 -3.15 1.95 7.59
C SER A 22 -3.02 1.10 8.84
N ILE A 23 -3.47 -0.16 8.81
CA ILE A 23 -3.38 -1.07 9.95
C ILE A 23 -1.91 -1.27 10.35
N ILE A 24 -1.03 -1.57 9.39
CA ILE A 24 0.41 -1.75 9.62
C ILE A 24 1.00 -0.49 10.26
N GLN A 25 0.73 0.68 9.69
CA GLN A 25 1.19 1.97 10.21
C GLN A 25 0.75 2.18 11.67
N THR A 26 -0.51 1.90 12.01
CA THR A 26 -1.00 1.98 13.38
C THR A 26 -0.24 1.03 14.31
N GLN A 27 -0.06 -0.23 13.90
CA GLN A 27 0.61 -1.21 14.77
C GLN A 27 2.09 -0.87 15.01
N PHE A 28 2.78 -0.30 14.02
CA PHE A 28 4.13 0.23 14.18
C PHE A 28 4.16 1.45 15.12
N ASN A 29 3.23 2.38 14.96
CA ASN A 29 3.10 3.55 15.85
C ASN A 29 2.88 3.12 17.31
N LEU A 30 1.95 2.19 17.54
CA LEU A 30 1.66 1.66 18.87
C LEU A 30 2.83 0.89 19.47
N ALA A 31 3.56 0.11 18.67
CA ALA A 31 4.77 -0.57 19.11
C ALA A 31 5.87 0.42 19.53
N MET A 32 6.03 1.54 18.83
CA MET A 32 7.00 2.57 19.19
C MET A 32 6.67 3.20 20.55
N ILE A 33 5.42 3.65 20.77
CA ILE A 33 5.05 4.26 22.05
C ILE A 33 5.04 3.24 23.19
N GLN A 34 4.71 1.98 22.91
CA GLN A 34 4.84 0.88 23.87
C GLN A 34 6.30 0.69 24.29
N GLY A 35 7.23 0.75 23.33
CA GLY A 35 8.68 0.71 23.60
C GLY A 35 9.20 1.88 24.43
N LEU A 36 8.46 2.99 24.51
CA LEU A 36 8.75 4.15 25.37
C LEU A 36 8.11 4.05 26.77
N GLY A 37 7.44 2.94 27.08
CA GLY A 37 6.81 2.68 28.38
C GLY A 37 5.32 3.04 28.45
N ALA A 38 4.68 3.41 27.35
CA ALA A 38 3.23 3.64 27.33
C ALA A 38 2.47 2.31 27.52
N PRO A 39 1.40 2.27 28.35
CA PRO A 39 0.56 1.09 28.49
C PRO A 39 -0.30 0.90 27.25
N VAL A 40 0.13 0.01 26.34
CA VAL A 40 -0.61 -0.35 25.13
C VAL A 40 -1.20 -1.74 25.30
N ASP A 41 -2.51 -1.79 25.58
CA ASP A 41 -3.27 -3.03 25.67
C ASP A 41 -3.98 -3.37 24.34
N ALA A 42 -4.70 -4.49 24.33
CA ALA A 42 -5.41 -4.95 23.13
C ALA A 42 -6.57 -4.03 22.73
N LEU A 43 -7.26 -3.43 23.70
CA LEU A 43 -8.38 -2.52 23.44
C LEU A 43 -7.88 -1.23 22.79
N MET A 44 -6.81 -0.63 23.32
CA MET A 44 -6.16 0.54 22.73
C MET A 44 -5.68 0.26 21.29
N ARG A 45 -5.16 -0.93 21.01
CA ARG A 45 -4.78 -1.34 19.65
C ARG A 45 -5.96 -1.35 18.70
N LEU A 46 -7.10 -1.88 19.14
CA LEU A 46 -8.33 -1.94 18.34
C LEU A 46 -8.89 -0.53 18.09
N GLU A 47 -9.04 0.27 19.14
CA GLU A 47 -9.58 1.64 19.07
C GLU A 47 -8.70 2.53 18.19
N SER A 48 -7.39 2.49 18.36
CA SER A 48 -6.45 3.27 17.54
C SER A 48 -6.49 2.82 16.07
N THR A 49 -6.65 1.52 15.81
CA THR A 49 -6.78 1.01 14.43
C THR A 49 -8.07 1.50 13.80
N ALA A 50 -9.20 1.44 14.52
CA ALA A 50 -10.48 1.97 14.03
C ALA A 50 -10.40 3.48 13.77
N HIS A 51 -9.75 4.22 14.67
CA HIS A 51 -9.53 5.65 14.51
C HIS A 51 -8.68 5.97 13.27
N ASP A 52 -7.54 5.30 13.10
CA ASP A 52 -6.64 5.52 11.97
C ASP A 52 -7.27 5.08 10.63
N LEU A 53 -8.10 4.04 10.62
CA LEU A 53 -8.85 3.63 9.44
C LEU A 53 -9.80 4.72 8.92
N LEU A 54 -10.32 5.58 9.81
CA LEU A 54 -11.19 6.69 9.44
C LEU A 54 -10.40 7.98 9.15
N ASN A 55 -9.30 8.23 9.85
CA ASN A 55 -8.61 9.51 9.82
C ASN A 55 -7.30 9.48 9.02
N PHE A 56 -6.52 8.41 9.11
CA PHE A 56 -5.23 8.26 8.42
C PHE A 56 -5.39 7.57 7.07
N ALA A 57 -6.19 6.51 6.97
CA ALA A 57 -6.34 5.73 5.75
C ALA A 57 -6.74 6.57 4.52
N PRO A 58 -7.64 7.58 4.60
CA PRO A 58 -7.93 8.44 3.45
C PRO A 58 -6.70 9.19 2.93
N THR A 59 -5.89 9.75 3.83
CA THR A 59 -4.66 10.47 3.47
C THR A 59 -3.61 9.50 2.91
N TYR A 60 -3.42 8.35 3.54
CA TYR A 60 -2.53 7.31 3.01
C TYR A 60 -3.00 6.79 1.64
N GLY A 61 -4.31 6.68 1.43
CA GLY A 61 -4.92 6.28 0.18
C GLY A 61 -4.57 7.20 -0.99
N VAL A 62 -4.35 8.50 -0.74
CA VAL A 62 -3.85 9.43 -1.78
C VAL A 62 -2.44 9.04 -2.24
N LEU A 63 -1.57 8.67 -1.31
CA LEU A 63 -0.21 8.19 -1.63
C LEU A 63 -0.27 6.86 -2.40
N VAL A 64 -1.08 5.91 -1.94
CA VAL A 64 -1.26 4.61 -2.62
C VAL A 64 -1.82 4.83 -4.03
N ALA A 65 -2.81 5.70 -4.19
CA ALA A 65 -3.40 6.04 -5.48
C ALA A 65 -2.36 6.62 -6.43
N ALA A 66 -1.56 7.60 -5.97
CA ALA A 66 -0.50 8.19 -6.78
C ALA A 66 0.55 7.13 -7.21
N ALA A 67 0.96 6.25 -6.29
CA ALA A 67 1.88 5.16 -6.59
C ALA A 67 1.29 4.19 -7.62
N PHE A 68 0.05 3.75 -7.43
CA PHE A 68 -0.61 2.77 -8.30
C PHE A 68 -1.01 3.33 -9.67
N LEU A 69 -1.26 4.64 -9.78
CA LEU A 69 -1.48 5.33 -11.05
C LEU A 69 -0.26 5.25 -11.98
N ILE A 70 0.93 5.08 -11.42
CA ILE A 70 2.18 4.96 -12.20
C ILE A 70 2.59 3.49 -12.30
N ALA A 71 2.67 2.78 -11.18
CA ALA A 71 3.25 1.44 -11.12
C ALA A 71 2.45 0.40 -11.91
N LEU A 72 1.10 0.40 -11.78
CA LEU A 72 0.27 -0.62 -12.41
C LEU A 72 0.18 -0.47 -13.94
N PRO A 73 0.08 0.75 -14.52
CA PRO A 73 0.21 0.92 -15.96
C PRO A 73 1.57 0.49 -16.50
N VAL A 74 2.67 0.81 -15.79
CA VAL A 74 4.02 0.38 -16.17
C VAL A 74 4.10 -1.15 -16.19
N SER A 75 3.61 -1.85 -15.17
CA SER A 75 3.57 -3.32 -15.19
C SER A 75 2.66 -3.87 -16.29
N GLY A 76 1.55 -3.18 -16.60
CA GLY A 76 0.66 -3.54 -17.69
C GLY A 76 1.32 -3.46 -19.06
N LEU A 77 2.18 -2.44 -19.29
CA LEU A 77 2.98 -2.33 -20.50
C LEU A 77 4.01 -3.46 -20.59
N ILE A 78 4.70 -3.76 -19.49
CA ILE A 78 5.70 -4.84 -19.43
C ILE A 78 5.04 -6.21 -19.66
N ALA A 79 3.86 -6.43 -19.10
CA ALA A 79 3.10 -7.66 -19.24
C ALA A 79 2.66 -7.96 -20.68
N ARG A 80 2.74 -7.00 -21.61
CA ARG A 80 2.51 -7.25 -23.04
C ARG A 80 3.60 -8.13 -23.66
N TRP A 81 4.83 -8.05 -23.14
CA TRP A 81 5.96 -8.87 -23.60
C TRP A 81 6.08 -10.19 -22.83
N TRP A 82 5.61 -10.22 -21.58
CA TRP A 82 5.59 -11.45 -20.75
C TRP A 82 4.20 -11.70 -20.13
N PRO A 83 3.22 -12.16 -20.92
CA PRO A 83 1.85 -12.37 -20.44
C PRO A 83 1.75 -13.38 -19.29
N GLU A 84 2.58 -14.43 -19.31
CA GLU A 84 2.62 -15.47 -18.27
C GLU A 84 3.09 -14.91 -16.91
N ALA A 85 3.93 -13.87 -16.92
CA ALA A 85 4.44 -13.24 -15.70
C ALA A 85 3.51 -12.14 -15.15
N ARG A 86 2.34 -11.92 -15.76
CA ARG A 86 1.46 -10.78 -15.45
C ARG A 86 1.12 -10.65 -13.97
N ILE A 87 0.77 -11.74 -13.28
CA ILE A 87 0.43 -11.70 -11.85
C ILE A 87 1.65 -11.25 -11.03
N ALA A 88 2.82 -11.83 -11.30
CA ALA A 88 4.06 -11.47 -10.63
C ALA A 88 4.44 -10.01 -10.89
N LEU A 89 4.33 -9.54 -12.14
CA LEU A 89 4.66 -8.17 -12.53
C LEU A 89 3.82 -7.12 -11.78
N HIS A 90 2.51 -7.31 -11.69
CA HIS A 90 1.63 -6.37 -10.97
C HIS A 90 1.82 -6.43 -9.45
N THR A 91 2.07 -7.62 -8.90
CA THR A 91 2.39 -7.80 -7.48
C THR A 91 3.69 -7.06 -7.12
N LEU A 92 4.75 -7.28 -7.90
CA LEU A 92 6.03 -6.61 -7.71
C LEU A 92 5.93 -5.10 -7.95
N ALA A 93 5.14 -4.66 -8.93
CA ALA A 93 4.92 -3.24 -9.17
C ALA A 93 4.18 -2.56 -8.02
N GLY A 94 3.20 -3.22 -7.40
CA GLY A 94 2.55 -2.73 -6.18
C GLY A 94 3.55 -2.53 -5.04
N ALA A 95 4.43 -3.52 -4.81
CA ALA A 95 5.47 -3.43 -3.79
C ALA A 95 6.49 -2.31 -4.07
N ALA A 96 7.00 -2.26 -5.31
CA ALA A 96 7.98 -1.29 -5.75
C ALA A 96 7.41 0.13 -5.74
N GLY A 97 6.17 0.32 -6.21
CA GLY A 97 5.50 1.61 -6.23
C GLY A 97 5.35 2.21 -4.83
N ILE A 98 4.89 1.42 -3.85
CA ILE A 98 4.80 1.88 -2.46
C ILE A 98 6.19 2.14 -1.88
N SER A 99 7.15 1.26 -2.10
CA SER A 99 8.53 1.45 -1.60
C SER A 99 9.14 2.75 -2.11
N VAL A 100 9.04 3.00 -3.42
CA VAL A 100 9.54 4.22 -4.06
C VAL A 100 8.81 5.45 -3.53
N ALA A 101 7.48 5.41 -3.44
CA ALA A 101 6.70 6.54 -2.93
C ALA A 101 7.11 6.91 -1.49
N LEU A 102 7.30 5.91 -0.61
CA LEU A 102 7.73 6.13 0.77
C LEU A 102 9.14 6.70 0.85
N VAL A 103 10.09 6.14 0.08
CA VAL A 103 11.47 6.64 0.05
C VAL A 103 11.51 8.07 -0.48
N VAL A 104 10.85 8.35 -1.61
CA VAL A 104 10.79 9.70 -2.19
C VAL A 104 10.17 10.69 -1.21
N MET A 105 9.05 10.34 -0.59
CA MET A 105 8.40 11.19 0.40
C MET A 105 9.32 11.49 1.59
N ASN A 106 10.04 10.49 2.09
CA ASN A 106 10.99 10.65 3.20
C ASN A 106 12.20 11.53 2.84
N GLN A 107 12.62 11.53 1.57
CA GLN A 107 13.74 12.37 1.10
C GLN A 107 13.32 13.80 0.78
N LEU A 108 12.07 14.01 0.34
CA LEU A 108 11.57 15.33 -0.07
C LEU A 108 11.01 16.15 1.09
N LEU A 109 10.52 15.50 2.15
CA LEU A 109 9.88 16.18 3.27
C LEU A 109 10.82 16.27 4.47
N PRO A 110 10.80 17.40 5.22
CA PRO A 110 11.66 17.60 6.39
C PRO A 110 11.29 16.68 7.57
N ALA A 111 10.14 16.00 7.51
CA ALA A 111 9.66 15.08 8.53
C ALA A 111 9.10 13.81 7.89
N THR A 112 9.29 12.67 8.56
CA THR A 112 8.67 11.41 8.16
C THR A 112 7.17 11.45 8.48
N LEU A 113 6.34 11.61 7.45
CA LEU A 113 4.88 11.66 7.60
C LEU A 113 4.26 10.30 7.96
N ILE A 114 4.91 9.20 7.55
CA ILE A 114 4.46 7.83 7.79
C ILE A 114 5.43 7.20 8.78
N GLY A 115 5.05 7.12 10.06
CA GLY A 115 5.94 6.70 11.14
C GLY A 115 6.61 5.34 10.92
N ALA A 116 5.93 4.36 10.31
CA ALA A 116 6.52 3.06 10.02
C ALA A 116 7.64 3.13 8.96
N SER A 117 7.60 4.11 8.03
CA SER A 117 8.60 4.24 6.97
C SER A 117 9.96 4.75 7.47
N ARG A 118 10.11 5.05 8.77
CA ARG A 118 11.41 5.35 9.41
C ARG A 118 12.35 4.15 9.42
N PHE A 119 11.80 2.94 9.41
CA PHE A 119 12.55 1.70 9.49
C PHE A 119 12.41 0.91 8.20
N SER A 120 13.47 0.20 7.80
CA SER A 120 13.44 -0.70 6.64
C SER A 120 12.37 -1.79 6.78
N THR A 121 12.14 -2.29 8.01
CA THR A 121 11.08 -3.27 8.30
C THR A 121 9.67 -2.72 8.09
N GLY A 122 9.44 -1.46 8.41
CA GLY A 122 8.15 -0.81 8.18
C GLY A 122 7.93 -0.47 6.70
N ILE A 123 8.97 -0.05 5.97
CA ILE A 123 8.92 0.06 4.50
C ILE A 123 8.57 -1.29 3.88
N LEU A 124 9.22 -2.37 4.30
CA LEU A 124 8.94 -3.72 3.79
C LEU A 124 7.50 -4.15 4.09
N ALA A 125 7.00 -3.92 5.31
CA ALA A 125 5.62 -4.24 5.66
C ALA A 125 4.61 -3.47 4.81
N LEU A 126 4.81 -2.16 4.61
CA LEU A 126 3.96 -1.33 3.75
C LEU A 126 4.08 -1.73 2.27
N ALA A 127 5.27 -2.12 1.82
CA ALA A 127 5.49 -2.66 0.48
C ALA A 127 4.73 -3.98 0.27
N LEU A 128 4.66 -4.86 1.28
CA LEU A 128 3.84 -6.06 1.22
C LEU A 128 2.34 -5.74 1.09
N ALA A 129 1.84 -4.72 1.79
CA ALA A 129 0.48 -4.22 1.58
C ALA A 129 0.26 -3.74 0.13
N GLY A 130 1.23 -2.99 -0.42
CA GLY A 130 1.25 -2.61 -1.84
C GLY A 130 1.25 -3.82 -2.78
N ALA A 131 2.04 -4.85 -2.47
CA ALA A 131 2.12 -6.09 -3.24
C ALA A 131 0.77 -6.81 -3.29
N LEU A 132 0.09 -6.93 -2.15
CA LEU A 132 -1.24 -7.54 -2.07
C LEU A 132 -2.29 -6.73 -2.84
N GLY A 133 -2.21 -5.40 -2.82
CA GLY A 133 -3.04 -4.55 -3.68
C GLY A 133 -2.80 -4.78 -5.17
N GLY A 134 -1.53 -4.87 -5.59
CA GLY A 134 -1.15 -5.19 -6.97
C GLY A 134 -1.55 -6.61 -7.40
N LEU A 135 -1.48 -7.58 -6.49
CA LEU A 135 -1.95 -8.95 -6.70
C LEU A 135 -3.46 -8.98 -6.92
N LEU A 136 -4.23 -8.30 -6.05
CA LEU A 136 -5.68 -8.22 -6.18
C LEU A 136 -6.08 -7.53 -7.50
N PHE A 137 -5.39 -6.45 -7.87
CA PHE A 137 -5.57 -5.81 -9.18
C PHE A 137 -5.35 -6.81 -10.32
N ALA A 138 -4.27 -7.61 -10.28
CA ALA A 138 -3.98 -8.58 -11.31
C ALA A 138 -5.05 -9.68 -11.41
N TRP A 139 -5.57 -10.15 -10.29
CA TRP A 139 -6.61 -11.18 -10.28
C TRP A 139 -7.95 -10.69 -10.82
N LEU A 140 -8.32 -9.44 -10.55
CA LEU A 140 -9.61 -8.89 -10.95
C LEU A 140 -9.60 -8.22 -12.33
N SER A 141 -8.45 -7.71 -12.78
CA SER A 141 -8.36 -7.03 -14.06
C SER A 141 -8.44 -8.02 -15.24
N PRO A 142 -9.10 -7.65 -16.34
CA PRO A 142 -9.16 -8.49 -17.55
C PRO A 142 -7.77 -8.84 -18.07
N ARG A 143 -7.65 -10.02 -18.69
CA ARG A 143 -6.44 -10.36 -19.46
C ARG A 143 -6.40 -9.47 -20.71
N PRO A 144 -5.24 -8.93 -21.10
CA PRO A 144 -5.08 -8.34 -22.42
C PRO A 144 -5.28 -9.45 -23.46
N GLU A 145 -6.13 -9.18 -24.45
CA GLU A 145 -6.31 -10.03 -25.63
C GLU A 145 -5.13 -9.87 -26.60
#